data_AF-A0A3M9YIN3-F1
#
_entry.id   AF-A0A3M9YIN3-F1
#
_cell.length_a   1.000
_cell.length_b   1.000
_cell.length_c   1.000
_cell.angle_alpha   90.00
_cell.angle_beta   90.00
_cell.angle_gamma   90.00
#
_symmetry.space_group_name_H-M   'P 1'
#
loop_
_entity.id
_entity.type
_entity.pdbx_description
1 polymer ?
#
loop_
_entity_poly.entity_id
_entity_poly.type
_entity_poly.pdbx_seq_one_letter_code
_entity_poly.pdbx_strand_id
1 'polypeptide(L)'
;MPAVCPEGKLHSLGPAVPEGSMSTRIRASKYYTSRSDSLSFQAQTHRHRDANTDENLEKLVEEVQRIYRESVPGETTPGKRKKHEEVARSFDRARLREKKQHSSKKQFRRAVE
;
A
#
# COMPACT_ATOMS: atom_id res chain seq x y z
N MET A 1 8.25 22.59 -39.39
CA MET A 1 7.80 21.30 -38.85
C MET A 1 7.78 21.42 -37.33
N PRO A 2 6.63 21.50 -36.65
CA PRO A 2 6.63 21.50 -35.19
C PRO A 2 7.01 20.09 -34.72
N ALA A 3 8.15 19.99 -34.05
CA ALA A 3 8.62 18.74 -33.44
C ALA A 3 7.62 18.31 -32.36
N VAL A 4 6.93 17.20 -32.62
CA VAL A 4 6.05 16.55 -31.66
C VAL A 4 6.92 16.13 -30.46
N CYS A 5 6.65 16.69 -29.27
CA CYS A 5 7.32 16.27 -28.05
C CYS A 5 7.09 14.76 -27.87
N PRO A 6 8.12 13.96 -27.57
CA PRO A 6 7.93 12.55 -27.30
C PRO A 6 7.04 12.43 -26.06
N GLU A 7 5.84 11.89 -26.23
CA GLU A 7 4.96 11.56 -25.11
C GLU A 7 5.73 10.60 -24.21
N GLY A 8 5.91 10.96 -22.93
CA GLY A 8 6.49 10.08 -21.94
C GLY A 8 5.52 8.91 -21.69
N LYS A 9 5.67 7.84 -22.47
CA LYS A 9 4.95 6.57 -22.29
C LYS A 9 5.88 5.57 -21.64
N LEU A 10 5.60 5.21 -20.39
CA LEU A 10 6.13 3.98 -19.82
C LEU A 10 5.34 2.81 -20.39
N HIS A 11 5.90 2.15 -21.41
CA HIS A 11 5.34 0.94 -21.99
C HIS A 11 5.57 -0.25 -21.05
N SER A 12 4.45 -0.86 -20.65
CA SER A 12 4.32 -2.04 -19.78
C SER A 12 5.03 -1.93 -18.43
N LEU A 13 4.22 -1.85 -17.36
CA LEU A 13 4.61 -2.22 -16.00
C LEU A 13 4.91 -3.72 -15.96
N GLY A 14 6.05 -4.12 -16.55
CA GLY A 14 6.63 -5.46 -16.39
C GLY A 14 7.19 -5.66 -14.97
N PRO A 15 7.93 -6.75 -14.71
CA PRO A 15 8.14 -7.40 -13.39
C PRO A 15 8.88 -6.57 -12.33
N ALA A 16 9.12 -5.28 -12.57
CA ALA A 16 9.82 -4.36 -11.68
C ALA A 16 8.93 -3.77 -10.56
N VAL A 17 7.60 -3.94 -10.62
CA VAL A 17 6.68 -3.45 -9.58
C VAL A 17 6.17 -4.65 -8.77
N PRO A 18 6.22 -4.63 -7.42
CA PRO A 18 5.73 -5.73 -6.60
C PRO A 18 4.27 -6.04 -6.94
N GLU A 19 4.05 -7.27 -7.39
CA GLU A 19 2.78 -7.80 -7.87
C GLU A 19 1.68 -7.64 -6.81
N GLY A 20 0.61 -6.89 -7.13
CA GLY A 20 -0.66 -6.91 -6.40
C GLY A 20 -1.14 -5.56 -5.88
N SER A 21 -0.44 -4.96 -4.92
CA SER A 21 -0.95 -3.76 -4.22
C SER A 21 -0.75 -2.47 -5.03
N MET A 22 0.39 -2.35 -5.72
CA MET A 22 0.70 -1.17 -6.53
C MET A 22 -0.02 -1.18 -7.88
N SER A 23 -0.05 -2.33 -8.56
CA SER A 23 -0.70 -2.45 -9.88
C SER A 23 -2.18 -2.06 -9.85
N THR A 24 -2.90 -2.47 -8.81
CA THR A 24 -4.31 -2.09 -8.60
C THR A 24 -4.49 -0.58 -8.42
N ARG A 25 -3.62 0.07 -7.64
CA ARG A 25 -3.68 1.53 -7.44
C ARG A 25 -3.25 2.32 -8.67
N ILE A 26 -2.28 1.82 -9.44
CA ILE A 26 -1.84 2.45 -10.69
C ILE A 26 -3.00 2.46 -11.70
N ARG A 27 -3.75 1.36 -11.79
CA ARG A 27 -4.96 1.27 -12.64
C ARG A 27 -6.09 2.20 -12.21
N ALA A 28 -6.11 2.61 -10.93
CA ALA A 28 -7.07 3.58 -10.41
C ALA A 28 -6.62 5.04 -10.56
N SER A 29 -5.37 5.30 -10.97
CA SER A 29 -4.85 6.66 -11.13
C SER A 29 -5.46 7.36 -12.35
N LYS A 30 -5.59 8.69 -12.26
CA LYS A 30 -6.12 9.58 -13.31
C LYS A 30 -5.33 9.51 -14.62
N TYR A 31 -4.04 9.21 -14.55
CA TYR A 31 -3.14 9.20 -15.72
C TYR A 31 -3.03 7.82 -16.39
N TYR A 32 -3.89 6.89 -15.99
CA TYR A 32 -3.89 5.52 -16.50
C TYR A 32 -4.54 5.42 -17.88
N THR A 33 -3.81 4.79 -18.81
CA THR A 33 -4.32 4.43 -20.13
C THR A 33 -4.66 2.94 -20.18
N SER A 34 -5.94 2.62 -20.24
CA SER A 34 -6.47 1.24 -20.25
C SER A 34 -6.05 0.40 -21.46
N ARG A 35 -5.79 1.04 -22.60
CA ARG A 35 -5.41 0.36 -23.86
C ARG A 35 -4.01 -0.25 -23.83
N SER A 36 -3.08 0.33 -23.07
CA SER A 36 -1.66 -0.03 -23.07
C SER A 36 -1.12 -0.36 -21.69
N ASP A 37 -1.98 -0.44 -20.67
CA ASP A 37 -1.62 -0.64 -19.26
C ASP A 37 -0.44 0.27 -18.83
N SER A 38 -0.53 1.55 -19.19
CA SER A 38 0.56 2.52 -19.08
C SER A 38 0.10 3.83 -18.45
N LEU A 39 1.00 4.52 -17.75
CA LEU A 39 0.77 5.91 -17.33
C LEU A 39 1.23 6.87 -18.43
N SER A 40 0.36 7.80 -18.81
CA SER A 40 0.64 8.83 -19.82
C SER A 40 0.72 10.21 -19.18
N PHE A 41 1.88 10.84 -19.28
CA PHE A 41 2.09 12.21 -18.81
C PHE A 41 2.41 13.13 -20.00
N GLN A 42 1.75 14.29 -20.01
CA GLN A 42 1.96 15.32 -21.02
C GLN A 42 2.06 16.68 -20.32
N ALA A 43 3.26 17.22 -20.28
CA ALA A 43 3.57 18.59 -19.90
C ALA A 43 4.09 19.34 -21.13
N GLN A 44 3.43 20.45 -21.46
CA GLN A 44 3.82 21.37 -22.52
C GLN A 44 3.83 22.80 -21.96
N THR A 45 4.55 22.97 -20.85
CA THR A 45 4.55 24.19 -20.06
C THR A 45 5.56 25.20 -20.61
N HIS A 46 6.66 24.70 -21.18
CA HIS A 46 7.72 25.50 -21.77
C HIS A 46 7.84 25.30 -23.28
N ARG A 47 8.46 26.30 -23.94
CA ARG A 47 8.84 26.22 -25.36
C ARG A 47 10.09 25.37 -25.59
N HIS A 48 10.83 25.06 -24.52
CA HIS A 48 12.04 24.25 -24.57
C HIS A 48 11.71 22.77 -24.29
N ARG A 49 12.19 21.88 -25.14
CA ARG A 49 11.92 20.43 -25.06
C ARG A 49 12.49 19.82 -23.78
N ASP A 50 13.69 20.22 -23.39
CA ASP A 50 14.37 19.59 -22.25
C ASP A 50 13.64 19.93 -20.93
N ALA A 51 13.22 21.19 -20.75
CA ALA A 51 12.42 21.61 -19.60
C ALA A 51 11.08 20.84 -19.51
N ASN A 52 10.42 20.59 -20.64
CA ASN A 52 9.20 19.77 -20.66
C ASN A 52 9.47 18.30 -20.31
N THR A 53 10.66 17.79 -20.61
CA THR A 53 11.03 16.39 -20.31
C THR A 53 11.27 16.23 -18.82
N ASP A 54 11.98 17.17 -18.20
CA ASP A 54 12.24 17.18 -16.76
C ASP A 54 10.93 17.29 -15.97
N GLU A 55 10.04 18.20 -16.35
CA GLU A 55 8.72 18.32 -15.71
C GLU A 55 7.86 17.06 -15.85
N ASN A 56 7.94 16.36 -16.99
CA ASN A 56 7.23 15.10 -17.18
C ASN A 56 7.76 14.01 -16.25
N LEU A 57 9.09 13.95 -16.08
CA LEU A 57 9.72 13.01 -15.15
C LEU A 57 9.36 13.32 -13.70
N GLU A 58 9.36 14.60 -13.30
CA GLU A 58 8.96 15.02 -11.96
C GLU A 58 7.51 14.60 -11.65
N LYS A 59 6.57 14.87 -12.57
CA LYS A 59 5.15 14.48 -12.42
C LYS A 59 4.98 12.96 -12.33
N LEU A 60 5.74 12.22 -13.13
CA LEU A 60 5.74 10.76 -13.09
C LEU A 60 6.23 10.25 -11.72
N VAL A 61 7.37 10.77 -11.24
CA VAL A 61 7.98 10.36 -9.97
C VAL A 61 7.06 10.72 -8.81
N GLU A 62 6.45 11.91 -8.80
CA GLU A 62 5.53 12.34 -7.76
C GLU A 62 4.29 11.43 -7.70
N GLU A 63 3.70 11.11 -8.85
CA GLU A 63 2.53 10.23 -8.94
C GLU A 63 2.86 8.81 -8.45
N VAL A 64 4.01 8.26 -8.87
CA VAL A 64 4.47 6.93 -8.43
C VAL A 64 4.76 6.92 -6.93
N GLN A 65 5.40 7.97 -6.39
CA GLN A 65 5.65 8.09 -4.96
C GLN A 65 4.34 8.20 -4.16
N ARG A 66 3.35 8.94 -4.66
CA ARG A 66 2.02 9.03 -4.04
C ARG A 66 1.38 7.66 -3.96
N ILE A 67 1.32 6.96 -5.10
CA ILE A 67 0.77 5.61 -5.17
C ILE A 67 1.50 4.66 -4.21
N TYR A 68 2.84 4.71 -4.19
CA TYR A 68 3.66 3.89 -3.29
C TYR A 68 3.33 4.11 -1.81
N ARG A 69 3.25 5.38 -1.37
CA ARG A 69 2.91 5.72 0.03
C ARG A 69 1.53 5.25 0.43
N GLU A 70 0.58 5.23 -0.50
CA GLU A 70 -0.78 4.79 -0.22
C GLU A 70 -0.94 3.25 -0.30
N SER A 71 -0.26 2.59 -1.25
CA SER A 71 -0.38 1.15 -1.47
C SER A 71 0.49 0.33 -0.54
N VAL A 72 1.67 0.84 -0.19
CA VAL A 72 2.61 0.12 0.68
C VAL A 72 2.27 0.51 2.11
N PRO A 73 1.73 -0.42 2.91
CA PRO A 73 1.63 -0.20 4.35
C PRO A 73 3.05 0.02 4.87
N GLY A 74 3.39 1.27 5.19
CA GLY A 74 4.70 1.64 5.71
C GLY A 74 5.01 0.91 7.02
N GLU A 75 6.28 0.99 7.44
CA GLU A 75 6.78 0.36 8.65
C GLU A 75 5.83 0.58 9.84
N THR A 76 5.42 -0.51 10.49
CA THR A 76 4.49 -0.48 11.62
C THR A 76 4.99 0.52 12.66
N THR A 77 4.28 1.65 12.79
CA THR A 77 4.64 2.70 13.75
C THR A 77 4.72 2.10 15.17
N PRO A 78 5.63 2.59 16.03
CA PRO A 78 5.83 2.03 17.37
C PRO A 78 4.54 2.05 18.22
N GLY A 79 3.63 3.00 17.97
CA GLY A 79 2.31 3.05 18.61
C GLY A 79 1.41 1.86 18.23
N LYS A 80 1.44 1.42 16.97
CA LYS A 80 0.67 0.23 16.54
C LYS A 80 1.24 -1.04 17.16
N ARG A 81 2.57 -1.15 17.30
CA ARG A 81 3.23 -2.27 17.98
C ARG A 81 2.77 -2.42 19.44
N LYS A 82 2.82 -1.33 20.21
CA LYS A 82 2.35 -1.32 21.61
C LYS A 82 0.88 -1.74 21.74
N LYS A 83 0.01 -1.25 20.85
CA LYS A 83 -1.40 -1.64 20.82
C LYS A 83 -1.59 -3.15 20.57
N HIS A 84 -0.85 -3.71 19.61
CA HIS A 84 -0.90 -5.15 19.35
C HIS A 84 -0.38 -5.98 20.53
N GLU A 85 0.69 -5.53 21.20
CA GLU A 85 1.20 -6.18 22.43
C GLU A 85 0.19 -6.12 23.58
N GLU A 86 -0.55 -5.02 23.74
CA GLU A 86 -1.62 -4.91 24.73
C GLU A 86 -2.80 -5.82 24.43
N VAL A 87 -3.20 -5.91 23.16
CA VAL A 87 -4.27 -6.81 22.70
C VAL A 87 -3.88 -8.28 22.90
N ALA A 88 -2.63 -8.67 22.58
CA ALA A 88 -2.16 -10.02 22.82
C ALA A 88 -2.17 -10.36 24.33
N ARG A 89 -1.66 -9.45 25.16
CA ARG A 89 -1.65 -9.62 26.62
C ARG A 89 -3.06 -9.70 27.21
N SER A 90 -4.02 -8.92 26.70
CA SER A 90 -5.40 -8.96 27.18
C SER A 90 -6.10 -10.27 26.80
N PHE A 91 -5.86 -10.76 25.58
CA PHE A 91 -6.36 -12.06 25.10
C PHE A 91 -5.81 -13.22 25.94
N ASP A 92 -4.51 -13.25 26.21
CA ASP A 92 -3.89 -14.31 27.02
C ASP A 92 -4.43 -14.33 28.45
N ARG A 93 -4.63 -13.16 29.06
CA ARG A 93 -5.22 -13.04 30.39
C ARG A 93 -6.67 -13.51 30.42
N ALA A 94 -7.47 -13.15 29.42
CA ALA A 94 -8.85 -13.60 29.30
C ALA A 94 -8.92 -15.14 29.16
N ARG A 95 -8.12 -15.71 28.26
CA ARG A 95 -8.00 -17.15 28.05
C ARG A 95 -7.60 -17.89 29.33
N LEU A 96 -6.62 -17.37 30.08
CA LEU A 96 -6.18 -17.97 31.35
C LEU A 96 -7.28 -17.94 32.41
N ARG A 97 -8.04 -16.84 32.51
CA ARG A 97 -9.18 -16.73 33.44
C ARG A 97 -10.26 -17.74 33.09
N GLU A 98 -10.63 -17.84 31.83
CA GLU A 98 -11.63 -18.78 31.34
C GLU A 98 -11.20 -20.23 31.58
N LYS A 99 -9.93 -20.58 31.28
CA LYS A 99 -9.36 -21.90 31.59
C LYS A 99 -9.46 -22.23 33.07
N LYS A 100 -9.15 -21.28 33.95
CA LYS A 100 -9.25 -21.46 35.42
C LYS A 100 -10.71 -21.67 35.84
N GLN A 101 -11.63 -20.82 35.38
CA GLN A 101 -13.06 -20.95 35.68
C GLN A 101 -13.62 -22.32 35.26
N HIS A 102 -13.29 -22.77 34.04
CA HIS A 102 -13.69 -24.09 33.58
C HIS A 102 -13.08 -25.23 34.41
N SER A 103 -11.80 -25.10 34.81
CA SER A 103 -11.16 -26.08 35.68
C SER A 103 -11.85 -26.18 37.04
N SER A 104 -12.09 -25.05 37.71
CA SER A 104 -12.80 -25.01 39.00
C SER A 104 -14.21 -25.60 38.89
N LYS A 105 -14.96 -25.28 37.81
CA LYS A 105 -16.28 -25.85 37.55
C LYS A 105 -16.23 -27.37 37.35
N LYS A 106 -15.17 -27.90 36.72
CA LYS A 106 -14.96 -29.35 36.57
C LYS A 106 -14.58 -30.02 37.89
N GLN A 107 -13.76 -29.38 38.72
CA GLN A 107 -13.36 -29.90 40.03
C GLN A 107 -14.53 -29.96 41.00
N PHE A 108 -15.36 -28.92 41.08
CA PHE A 108 -16.54 -28.90 41.95
C PHE A 108 -17.49 -30.07 41.67
N ARG A 109 -17.70 -30.40 40.40
CA ARG A 109 -18.53 -31.56 40.00
C ARG A 109 -18.00 -32.90 40.48
N ARG A 110 -16.68 -33.05 40.61
CA ARG A 110 -16.05 -34.28 41.11
C ARG A 110 -16.07 -34.40 42.64
N ALA A 111 -16.32 -33.30 43.35
CA ALA A 111 -16.32 -33.27 44.81
C ALA A 111 -17.73 -33.48 45.41
N VAL A 112 -18.76 -33.59 44.56
CA VAL A 112 -20.17 -33.80 44.94
C VAL A 112 -20.59 -35.26 44.74
N GLU A 113 -19.73 -36.10 44.15
CA GLU A 113 -19.79 -37.58 44.22
C GLU A 113 -18.95 -38.07 45.41
#